data_AF-A0A512NPF1-F1
#
_entry.id   AF-A0A512NPF1-F1
#
_cell.length_a   1.000
_cell.length_b   1.000
_cell.length_c   1.000
_cell.angle_alpha   90.00
_cell.angle_beta   90.00
_cell.angle_gamma   90.00
#
_symmetry.space_group_name_H-M   'P 1'
#
loop_
_entity.id
_entity.type
_entity.pdbx_description
1 polymer ?
#
loop_
_entity_poly.entity_id
_entity_poly.type
_entity_poly.pdbx_seq_one_letter_code
_entity_poly.pdbx_strand_id
1 'polypeptide(L)'
;MPPGRASALRRGAAAFVLLVAASGLGLLSLGKGTTAQAQVMADGMGVSVEGLKEDLVARLADCETGGKANPDAVITPDANGQASIGRLQFQTRTVIAFTKEIEDRRIDAGEARRIALDGQRSAALAKRIIFERDGAQHWHRCARSLGLYKEVEAIQRLAR
;
A
#
# COMPACT_ATOMS: atom_id res chain seq x y z
N MET A 1 -28.86 -32.66 -28.56
CA MET A 1 -28.04 -33.81 -28.99
C MET A 1 -27.40 -33.48 -30.33
N PRO A 2 -26.10 -33.75 -30.57
CA PRO A 2 -24.89 -33.39 -29.83
C PRO A 2 -24.12 -32.21 -30.50
N PRO A 3 -23.17 -31.59 -29.81
CA PRO A 3 -21.81 -31.54 -30.40
C PRO A 3 -20.81 -32.08 -29.37
N GLY A 4 -19.88 -32.98 -29.71
CA GLY A 4 -18.74 -32.69 -30.58
C GLY A 4 -17.49 -32.81 -29.71
N ARG A 5 -16.97 -34.03 -29.56
CA ARG A 5 -15.67 -34.30 -28.93
C ARG A 5 -14.57 -33.94 -29.92
N ALA A 6 -13.64 -33.08 -29.51
CA ALA A 6 -12.32 -33.00 -30.12
C ALA A 6 -11.28 -32.74 -29.02
N SER A 7 -10.58 -33.82 -28.65
CA SER A 7 -9.44 -33.80 -27.76
C SER A 7 -8.25 -33.14 -28.43
N ALA A 8 -7.69 -32.11 -27.81
CA ALA A 8 -6.40 -31.53 -28.15
C ALA A 8 -5.48 -31.64 -26.94
N LEU A 9 -4.42 -32.44 -27.04
CA LEU A 9 -3.03 -31.95 -26.92
C LEU A 9 -2.05 -33.11 -27.08
N ARG A 10 -1.29 -33.04 -28.17
CA ARG A 10 0.02 -33.69 -28.31
C ARG A 10 1.07 -32.77 -27.71
N ARG A 11 2.07 -33.34 -27.04
CA ARG A 11 3.52 -32.96 -26.97
C ARG A 11 4.08 -33.78 -25.79
N GLY A 12 4.97 -34.75 -25.97
CA GLY A 12 6.15 -34.73 -26.84
C GLY A 12 7.35 -34.40 -25.95
N ALA A 13 8.14 -35.44 -25.68
CA ALA A 13 9.27 -35.52 -24.76
C ALA A 13 10.33 -34.41 -24.87
N ALA A 14 11.05 -34.17 -23.76
CA ALA A 14 12.50 -34.31 -23.72
C ALA A 14 13.01 -34.09 -22.28
N ALA A 15 13.64 -35.11 -21.73
CA ALA A 15 14.49 -35.02 -20.55
C ALA A 15 15.82 -34.36 -20.96
N PHE A 16 16.30 -33.41 -20.15
CA PHE A 16 17.68 -32.94 -20.21
C PHE A 16 18.26 -33.04 -18.80
N VAL A 17 19.01 -34.13 -18.59
CA VAL A 17 19.95 -34.26 -17.48
C VAL A 17 21.29 -33.76 -18.01
N LEU A 18 21.88 -32.75 -17.37
CA LEU A 18 23.32 -32.62 -17.37
C LEU A 18 23.81 -32.21 -15.98
N LEU A 19 24.58 -33.13 -15.41
CA LEU A 19 25.29 -33.05 -14.15
C LEU A 19 26.65 -32.40 -14.42
N VAL A 20 27.02 -31.34 -13.67
CA VAL A 20 28.42 -30.95 -13.52
C VAL A 20 28.68 -30.78 -12.03
N ALA A 21 29.51 -31.67 -11.50
CA ALA A 21 30.13 -31.57 -10.19
C ALA A 21 31.57 -31.06 -10.38
N ALA A 22 31.98 -30.07 -9.60
CA ALA A 22 33.38 -29.89 -9.21
C ALA A 22 33.50 -28.91 -8.03
N SER A 23 33.81 -29.50 -6.87
CA SER A 23 34.65 -29.07 -5.75
C SER A 23 35.43 -27.76 -5.86
N GLY A 24 35.52 -27.04 -4.74
CA GLY A 24 36.76 -26.32 -4.40
C GLY A 24 36.60 -24.99 -3.65
N LEU A 25 36.94 -25.03 -2.35
CA LEU A 25 37.61 -23.98 -1.57
C LEU A 25 37.12 -22.52 -1.66
N GLY A 26 36.43 -22.10 -0.59
CA GLY A 26 36.92 -21.04 0.30
C GLY A 26 37.12 -19.64 -0.27
N LEU A 27 36.23 -18.72 0.14
CA LEU A 27 36.67 -17.42 0.64
C LEU A 27 35.62 -16.87 1.61
N LEU A 28 35.99 -16.76 2.89
CA LEU A 28 35.31 -15.85 3.81
C LEU A 28 35.48 -14.44 3.25
N SER A 29 34.39 -13.78 2.92
CA SER A 29 34.36 -12.32 2.84
C SER A 29 33.38 -11.81 3.89
N LEU A 30 33.93 -11.43 5.05
CA LEU A 30 33.28 -10.48 5.95
C LEU A 30 33.27 -9.11 5.25
N GLY A 31 32.27 -8.91 4.41
CA GLY A 31 31.94 -7.59 3.86
C GLY A 31 30.87 -6.94 4.72
N LYS A 32 31.27 -6.26 5.81
CA LYS A 32 30.45 -5.20 6.42
C LYS A 32 30.34 -4.07 5.40
N GLY A 33 29.27 -4.09 4.62
CA GLY A 33 29.01 -3.09 3.57
C GLY A 33 27.52 -2.98 3.24
N THR A 34 26.63 -3.18 4.20
CA THR A 34 25.18 -3.03 4.02
C THR A 34 24.73 -1.67 4.56
N THR A 35 25.19 -0.59 3.95
CA THR A 35 24.59 0.75 4.11
C THR A 35 24.55 1.54 2.81
N ALA A 36 25.26 1.15 1.75
CA ALA A 36 25.25 1.85 0.46
C ALA A 36 24.21 1.31 -0.54
N GLN A 37 23.75 0.06 -0.43
CA GLN A 37 22.83 -0.54 -1.40
C GLN A 37 21.39 0.01 -1.34
N ALA A 38 21.03 0.75 -0.28
CA ALA A 38 19.75 1.43 -0.19
C ALA A 38 19.73 2.80 -0.90
N GLN A 39 20.90 3.41 -1.15
CA GLN A 39 20.97 4.75 -1.76
C GLN A 39 21.05 4.69 -3.30
N VAL A 40 21.53 3.59 -3.89
CA VAL A 40 21.85 3.53 -5.32
C VAL A 40 20.65 3.13 -6.21
N MET A 41 19.54 2.67 -5.64
CA MET A 41 18.33 2.35 -6.44
C MET A 41 17.40 3.55 -6.67
N ALA A 42 17.61 4.68 -6.00
CA ALA A 42 16.79 5.89 -6.19
C ALA A 42 17.19 6.68 -7.45
N ASP A 43 18.48 6.72 -7.79
CA ASP A 43 18.99 7.63 -8.84
C ASP A 43 19.14 7.00 -10.24
N GLY A 44 18.90 5.68 -10.39
CA GLY A 44 19.00 5.00 -11.68
C GLY A 44 17.67 4.89 -12.45
N MET A 45 16.54 4.87 -11.73
CA MET A 45 15.18 4.82 -12.28
C MET A 45 14.17 5.59 -11.39
N GLY A 46 14.56 6.78 -10.94
CA GLY A 46 13.68 7.91 -10.59
C GLY A 46 12.42 7.66 -9.78
N VAL A 47 12.48 6.88 -8.69
CA VAL A 47 11.34 6.78 -7.77
C VAL A 47 11.34 8.00 -6.85
N SER A 48 10.39 8.91 -7.04
CA SER A 48 10.25 10.10 -6.20
C SER A 48 9.66 9.76 -4.83
N VAL A 49 10.00 10.56 -3.81
CA VAL A 49 9.40 10.46 -2.47
C VAL A 49 7.88 10.56 -2.54
N GLU A 50 7.33 11.44 -3.37
CA GLU A 50 5.88 11.54 -3.55
C GLU A 50 5.28 10.28 -4.18
N GLY A 51 5.96 9.65 -5.14
CA GLY A 51 5.52 8.37 -5.72
C GLY A 51 5.47 7.25 -4.67
N LEU A 52 6.43 7.21 -3.75
CA LEU A 52 6.41 6.26 -2.62
C LEU A 52 5.22 6.50 -1.69
N LYS A 53 4.91 7.77 -1.40
CA LYS A 53 3.74 8.12 -0.56
C LYS A 53 2.43 7.73 -1.25
N GLU A 54 2.33 7.96 -2.55
CA GLU A 54 1.15 7.61 -3.35
C GLU A 54 0.94 6.10 -3.43
N ASP A 55 2.00 5.32 -3.70
CA ASP A 55 1.94 3.86 -3.69
C ASP A 55 1.49 3.31 -2.33
N LEU A 56 2.06 3.85 -1.24
CA LEU A 56 1.68 3.44 0.11
C LEU A 56 0.19 3.67 0.39
N VAL A 57 -0.35 4.83 0.01
CA VAL A 57 -1.77 5.15 0.20
C VAL A 57 -2.66 4.28 -0.70
N ALA A 58 -2.22 3.96 -1.92
CA ALA A 58 -2.93 3.05 -2.81
C ALA A 58 -3.04 1.63 -2.23
N ARG A 59 -1.91 1.06 -1.78
CA ARG A 59 -1.89 -0.26 -1.12
C ARG A 59 -2.74 -0.28 0.15
N LEU A 60 -2.73 0.82 0.91
CA LEU A 60 -3.58 0.97 2.08
C LEU A 60 -5.07 0.91 1.70
N ALA A 61 -5.51 1.67 0.70
CA ALA A 61 -6.90 1.68 0.24
C ALA A 61 -7.38 0.30 -0.24
N ASP A 62 -6.51 -0.44 -0.95
CA ASP A 62 -6.81 -1.80 -1.39
C ASP A 62 -7.00 -2.76 -0.21
N CYS A 63 -6.15 -2.65 0.82
CA CYS A 63 -6.28 -3.44 2.04
C CYS A 63 -7.58 -3.11 2.79
N GLU A 64 -7.89 -1.82 2.97
CA GLU A 64 -9.05 -1.36 3.74
C GLU A 64 -10.38 -1.83 3.13
N THR A 65 -10.45 -1.88 1.80
CA THR A 65 -11.66 -2.34 1.10
C THR A 65 -11.66 -3.82 0.77
N GLY A 66 -10.52 -4.51 0.90
CA GLY A 66 -10.35 -5.89 0.46
C GLY A 66 -10.47 -6.05 -1.06
N GLY A 67 -10.03 -5.04 -1.83
CA GLY A 67 -10.05 -5.07 -3.30
C GLY A 67 -11.44 -5.03 -3.93
N LYS A 68 -12.44 -4.40 -3.28
CA LYS A 68 -13.80 -4.27 -3.83
C LYS A 68 -13.79 -3.43 -5.11
N ALA A 69 -14.62 -3.81 -6.08
CA ALA A 69 -14.71 -3.15 -7.39
C ALA A 69 -15.14 -1.67 -7.34
N ASN A 70 -15.89 -1.26 -6.31
CA ASN A 70 -16.26 0.13 -6.06
C ASN A 70 -15.84 0.54 -4.65
N PRO A 71 -14.54 0.84 -4.45
CA PRO A 71 -13.98 1.06 -3.12
C PRO A 71 -14.49 2.37 -2.48
N ASP A 72 -14.86 3.36 -3.28
CA ASP A 72 -15.36 4.66 -2.80
C ASP A 72 -16.75 4.60 -2.16
N ALA A 73 -17.57 3.63 -2.55
CA ALA A 73 -18.92 3.47 -2.00
C ALA A 73 -18.98 2.54 -0.78
N VAL A 74 -17.85 2.06 -0.27
CA VAL A 74 -17.81 1.10 0.83
C VAL A 74 -18.15 1.80 2.14
N ILE A 75 -19.18 1.31 2.83
CA ILE A 75 -19.58 1.78 4.15
C ILE A 75 -19.63 0.57 5.09
N THR A 76 -18.78 0.57 6.11
CA THR A 76 -18.65 -0.52 7.08
C THR A 76 -19.04 -0.02 8.46
N PRO A 77 -20.04 -0.61 9.13
CA PRO A 77 -20.31 -0.34 10.54
C PRO A 77 -19.14 -0.81 11.41
N ASP A 78 -18.66 0.06 12.29
CA ASP A 78 -17.60 -0.24 13.24
C ASP A 78 -18.16 -0.52 14.64
N ALA A 79 -17.40 -1.20 15.49
CA ALA A 79 -17.80 -1.61 16.84
C ALA A 79 -18.12 -0.43 17.78
N ASN A 80 -17.62 0.77 17.45
CA ASN A 80 -17.89 2.00 18.19
C ASN A 80 -19.21 2.69 17.78
N GLY A 81 -20.03 2.05 16.94
CA GLY A 81 -21.32 2.57 16.47
C GLY A 81 -21.20 3.63 15.37
N GLN A 82 -20.01 3.92 14.88
CA GLN A 82 -19.77 4.81 13.75
C GLN A 82 -19.54 4.01 12.46
N ALA A 83 -19.79 4.63 11.32
CA ALA A 83 -19.46 4.05 10.03
C ALA A 83 -18.06 4.50 9.56
N SER A 84 -17.30 3.55 9.05
CA SER A 84 -16.10 3.76 8.25
C SER A 84 -16.49 3.83 6.77
N ILE A 85 -16.00 4.86 6.07
CA ILE A 85 -16.56 5.31 4.79
C ILE A 85 -15.45 5.41 3.73
N GLY A 86 -15.78 4.92 2.53
CA GLY A 86 -14.99 5.05 1.31
C GLY A 86 -13.74 4.18 1.28
N ARG A 87 -12.89 4.42 0.27
CA ARG A 87 -11.75 3.54 -0.04
C ARG A 87 -10.71 3.43 1.08
N LEU A 88 -10.63 4.46 1.92
CA LEU A 88 -9.71 4.51 3.06
C LEU A 88 -10.45 4.33 4.39
N GLN A 89 -11.72 3.91 4.36
CA GLN A 89 -12.50 3.55 5.54
C GLN A 89 -12.45 4.62 6.66
N PHE A 90 -12.50 5.90 6.28
CA PHE A 90 -12.47 7.01 7.22
C PHE A 90 -13.76 7.08 8.04
N GLN A 91 -13.63 7.39 9.33
CA GLN A 91 -14.78 7.85 10.12
C GLN A 91 -15.00 9.34 9.91
N THR A 92 -16.27 9.77 9.93
CA THR A 92 -16.64 11.20 9.73
C THR A 92 -15.93 12.13 10.71
N ARG A 93 -15.83 11.73 11.99
CA ARG A 93 -15.13 12.52 13.03
C ARG A 93 -13.65 12.71 12.74
N THR A 94 -12.99 11.71 12.16
CA THR A 94 -11.56 11.74 11.83
C THR A 94 -11.32 12.75 10.71
N VAL A 95 -12.17 12.73 9.68
CA VAL A 95 -12.11 13.71 8.59
C VAL A 95 -12.31 15.13 9.11
N ILE A 96 -13.30 15.37 9.98
CA ILE A 96 -13.52 16.68 10.59
C ILE A 96 -12.29 17.14 11.38
N ALA A 97 -11.77 16.28 12.26
CA ALA A 97 -10.64 16.61 13.12
C ALA A 97 -9.40 16.98 12.30
N PHE A 98 -9.01 16.12 11.35
CA PHE A 98 -7.80 16.36 10.56
C PHE A 98 -7.99 17.45 9.51
N THR A 99 -9.17 17.64 8.94
CA THR A 99 -9.40 18.80 8.06
C THR A 99 -9.19 20.11 8.83
N LYS A 100 -9.69 20.19 10.06
CA LYS A 100 -9.45 21.37 10.91
C LYS A 100 -7.98 21.53 11.26
N GLU A 101 -7.30 20.45 11.61
CA GLU A 101 -5.92 20.49 12.09
C GLU A 101 -4.88 20.74 10.98
N ILE A 102 -5.10 20.14 9.82
CA ILE A 102 -4.14 20.08 8.70
C ILE A 102 -4.43 21.16 7.64
N GLU A 103 -5.71 21.53 7.44
CA GLU A 103 -6.13 22.51 6.44
C GLU A 103 -6.61 23.85 7.06
N ASP A 104 -6.61 23.97 8.39
CA ASP A 104 -7.21 25.09 9.15
C ASP A 104 -8.67 25.38 8.72
N ARG A 105 -9.39 24.32 8.34
CA ARG A 105 -10.71 24.43 7.73
C ARG A 105 -11.75 23.70 8.56
N ARG A 106 -12.78 24.43 9.01
CA ARG A 106 -13.93 23.83 9.69
C ARG A 106 -14.93 23.32 8.65
N ILE A 107 -15.37 22.08 8.81
CA ILE A 107 -16.34 21.42 7.95
C ILE A 107 -17.44 20.77 8.79
N ASP A 108 -18.62 20.62 8.20
CA ASP A 108 -19.71 19.86 8.82
C ASP A 108 -19.61 18.35 8.53
N ALA A 109 -20.50 17.58 9.16
CA ALA A 109 -20.55 16.13 8.96
C ALA A 109 -20.93 15.72 7.53
N GLY A 110 -21.71 16.54 6.82
CA GLY A 110 -22.10 16.27 5.43
C GLY A 110 -20.92 16.38 4.49
N GLU A 111 -20.12 17.43 4.64
CA GLU A 111 -18.89 17.62 3.88
C GLU A 111 -17.84 16.57 4.21
N ALA A 112 -17.66 16.24 5.49
CA ALA A 112 -16.73 15.19 5.91
C ALA A 112 -17.06 13.84 5.25
N ARG A 113 -18.35 13.48 5.14
CA ARG A 113 -18.78 12.28 4.39
C ARG A 113 -18.46 12.38 2.89
N ARG A 114 -18.67 13.55 2.27
CA ARG A 114 -18.31 13.76 0.86
C ARG A 114 -16.81 13.62 0.63
N ILE A 115 -15.98 14.12 1.53
CA ILE A 115 -14.52 13.94 1.48
C ILE A 115 -14.16 12.45 1.59
N ALA A 116 -14.76 11.72 2.53
CA ALA A 116 -14.48 10.30 2.72
C ALA A 116 -14.86 9.44 1.50
N LEU A 117 -15.95 9.78 0.82
CA LEU A 117 -16.42 9.11 -0.41
C LEU A 117 -15.68 9.55 -1.67
N ASP A 118 -14.97 10.67 -1.64
CA ASP A 118 -14.18 11.17 -2.76
C ASP A 118 -12.78 10.54 -2.73
N GLY A 119 -12.50 9.65 -3.66
CA GLY A 119 -11.24 8.89 -3.70
C GLY A 119 -9.98 9.75 -3.76
N GLN A 120 -10.03 10.91 -4.43
CA GLN A 120 -8.88 11.81 -4.55
C GLN A 120 -8.70 12.63 -3.26
N ARG A 121 -9.79 13.22 -2.75
CA ARG A 121 -9.74 14.04 -1.52
C ARG A 121 -9.41 13.19 -0.29
N SER A 122 -9.98 11.98 -0.21
CA SER A 122 -9.68 11.04 0.88
C SER A 122 -8.21 10.58 0.84
N ALA A 123 -7.67 10.24 -0.34
CA ALA A 123 -6.26 9.88 -0.49
C ALA A 123 -5.31 11.03 -0.13
N ALA A 124 -5.62 12.25 -0.58
CA ALA A 124 -4.85 13.44 -0.23
C ALA A 124 -4.82 13.66 1.30
N LEU A 125 -5.99 13.60 1.96
CA LEU A 125 -6.07 13.75 3.41
C LEU A 125 -5.32 12.64 4.15
N ALA A 126 -5.45 11.37 3.73
CA ALA A 126 -4.72 10.27 4.34
C ALA A 126 -3.21 10.41 4.18
N LYS A 127 -2.73 10.82 3.00
CA LYS A 127 -1.30 11.10 2.76
C LYS A 127 -0.77 12.13 3.76
N ARG A 128 -1.51 13.23 3.97
CA ARG A 128 -1.12 14.26 4.94
C ARG A 128 -1.15 13.75 6.38
N ILE A 129 -2.19 13.03 6.78
CA ILE A 129 -2.25 12.42 8.12
C ILE A 129 -1.05 11.51 8.36
N ILE A 130 -0.74 10.63 7.41
CA ILE A 130 0.33 9.65 7.54
C ILE A 130 1.71 10.33 7.60
N PHE A 131 1.99 11.27 6.71
CA PHE A 131 3.36 11.78 6.57
C PHE A 131 3.63 13.08 7.33
N GLU A 132 2.61 13.85 7.72
CA GLU A 132 2.76 15.17 8.36
C GLU A 132 2.33 15.19 9.83
N ARG A 133 1.51 14.23 10.32
CA ARG A 133 0.93 14.26 11.67
C ARG A 133 1.17 12.98 12.46
N ASP A 134 0.46 11.93 12.09
CA ASP A 134 0.16 10.81 12.98
C ASP A 134 0.68 9.48 12.45
N GLY A 135 1.25 9.39 11.26
CA GLY A 135 1.59 8.08 10.70
C GLY A 135 0.36 7.23 10.38
N ALA A 136 0.57 5.92 10.21
CA ALA A 136 -0.45 5.00 9.71
C ALA A 136 -1.38 4.40 10.79
N GLN A 137 -1.32 4.89 12.04
CA GLN A 137 -2.03 4.28 13.18
C GLN A 137 -3.55 4.32 13.11
N HIS A 138 -4.12 5.28 12.37
CA HIS A 138 -5.57 5.38 12.14
C HIS A 138 -6.12 4.21 11.31
N TRP A 139 -5.23 3.44 10.67
CA TRP A 139 -5.54 2.25 9.88
C TRP A 139 -4.88 1.00 10.47
N HIS A 140 -4.97 0.84 11.79
CA HIS A 140 -4.14 -0.10 12.56
C HIS A 140 -4.01 -1.50 11.95
N ARG A 141 -5.13 -2.11 11.53
CA ARG A 141 -5.15 -3.47 10.98
C ARG A 141 -4.36 -3.55 9.67
N CYS A 142 -4.66 -2.68 8.70
CA CYS A 142 -3.99 -2.68 7.41
C CYS A 142 -2.56 -2.16 7.50
N ALA A 143 -2.32 -1.12 8.30
CA ALA A 143 -0.98 -0.61 8.57
C ALA A 143 -0.06 -1.69 9.14
N ARG A 144 -0.55 -2.52 10.07
CA ARG A 144 0.18 -3.68 10.58
C ARG A 144 0.38 -4.75 9.52
N SER A 145 -0.67 -5.12 8.79
CA SER A 145 -0.62 -6.17 7.78
C SER A 145 0.34 -5.86 6.64
N LEU A 146 0.42 -4.60 6.22
CA LEU A 146 1.27 -4.13 5.13
C LEU A 146 2.66 -3.68 5.62
N GLY A 147 2.92 -3.66 6.92
CA GLY A 147 4.21 -3.21 7.48
C GLY A 147 4.45 -1.70 7.39
N LEU A 148 3.40 -0.89 7.27
CA LEU A 148 3.50 0.54 6.94
C LEU A 148 4.24 1.36 7.99
N TYR A 149 4.25 0.95 9.27
CA TYR A 149 4.92 1.74 10.31
C TYR A 149 6.42 1.94 10.02
N LYS A 150 7.12 0.88 9.62
CA LYS A 150 8.56 0.95 9.27
C LYS A 150 8.76 1.66 7.94
N GLU A 151 7.83 1.46 7.01
CA GLU A 151 7.90 2.04 5.67
C GLU A 151 7.72 3.57 5.70
N VAL A 152 6.73 4.06 6.45
CA VAL A 152 6.50 5.50 6.67
C VAL A 152 7.75 6.15 7.26
N GLU A 153 8.37 5.54 8.26
CA GLU A 153 9.61 6.03 8.86
C GLU A 153 10.75 6.08 7.82
N ALA A 154 10.87 5.08 6.96
CA ALA A 154 11.86 5.07 5.89
C ALA A 154 11.62 6.17 4.85
N ILE A 155 10.39 6.35 4.39
CA ILE A 155 10.01 7.41 3.44
C ILE A 155 10.25 8.80 4.05
N GLN A 156 9.91 9.00 5.33
CA GLN A 156 10.16 10.27 6.02
C GLN A 156 11.65 10.60 6.16
N ARG A 157 12.54 9.60 6.24
CA ARG A 157 13.99 9.83 6.21
C ARG A 157 14.49 10.28 4.83
N LEU A 158 13.86 9.82 3.75
CA LEU A 158 14.21 10.22 2.38
C LEU A 158 13.71 11.63 2.04
N ALA A 159 12.72 12.14 2.79
CA ALA A 159 12.14 13.46 2.60
C ALA A 159 12.86 14.59 3.36
N ARG A 160 13.88 14.26 4.15
CA ARG A 160 14.69 15.20 4.94
C ARG A 160 15.93 15.62 4.18
#